data_AF-A0A9C9FXG7-F1
#
_entry.id   AF-A0A9C9FXG7-F1
#
_cell.length_a   1.000
_cell.length_b   1.000
_cell.length_c   1.000
_cell.angle_alpha   90.00
_cell.angle_beta   90.00
_cell.angle_gamma   90.00
#
_symmetry.space_group_name_H-M   'P 1'
#
loop_
_entity.id
_entity.type
_entity.pdbx_description
1 polymer ?
#
loop_
_entity_poly.entity_id
_entity_poly.type
_entity_poly.pdbx_seq_one_letter_code
_entity_poly.pdbx_strand_id
1 'polypeptide(L)'
;MGKQIAAHEFCKRLYSTLSAIYDVVRKAYAKRIQVDRAFQQKTNELVQQHVGTDYIQPVSEVFEINQDTAAYIASKKNGDGSKVINLVKSIEKKAEDESDDPYLIAMAERAQAVQESFEDRQTSTAEALAALLKEVEKNEARKKEQAGKGFDGLTYFVYRTLIDSEIGNAEEVSRKIK
;
A
#
# COMPACT_ATOMS: atom_id res chain seq x y z
N MET A 1 -16.71 41.86 -14.76
CA MET A 1 -16.98 40.85 -13.70
C MET A 1 -17.77 39.62 -14.17
N GLY A 2 -18.68 39.69 -15.14
CA GLY A 2 -19.52 38.53 -15.54
C GLY A 2 -18.82 37.32 -16.18
N LYS A 3 -17.68 37.49 -16.87
CA LYS A 3 -16.97 36.38 -17.54
C LYS A 3 -16.23 35.43 -16.59
N GLN A 4 -15.75 35.92 -15.44
CA GLN A 4 -15.02 35.11 -14.46
C GLN A 4 -15.94 34.19 -13.64
N ILE A 5 -17.18 34.62 -13.39
CA ILE A 5 -18.20 33.84 -12.67
C ILE A 5 -18.67 32.66 -13.52
N ALA A 6 -18.89 32.88 -14.83
CA ALA A 6 -19.28 31.84 -15.77
C ALA A 6 -18.21 30.74 -15.95
N ALA A 7 -16.92 31.12 -15.95
CA ALA A 7 -15.83 30.16 -16.04
C ALA A 7 -15.72 29.28 -14.78
N HIS A 8 -15.97 29.86 -13.60
CA HIS A 8 -15.94 29.13 -12.33
C HIS A 8 -17.12 28.15 -12.18
N GLU A 9 -18.33 28.54 -12.59
CA GLU A 9 -19.48 27.62 -12.64
C GLU A 9 -19.28 26.50 -13.67
N PHE A 10 -18.70 26.81 -14.82
CA PHE A 10 -18.38 25.82 -15.84
C PHE A 10 -17.37 24.78 -15.33
N CYS A 11 -16.32 25.23 -14.64
CA CYS A 11 -15.31 24.35 -14.06
C CYS A 11 -15.88 23.45 -12.95
N LYS A 12 -16.75 23.98 -12.08
CA LYS A 12 -17.47 23.19 -11.07
C LYS A 12 -18.36 22.11 -11.69
N ARG A 13 -19.05 22.45 -12.78
CA ARG A 13 -19.93 21.51 -13.48
C ARG A 13 -19.13 20.40 -14.17
N LEU A 14 -18.00 20.72 -14.79
CA LEU A 14 -17.08 19.74 -15.37
C LEU A 14 -16.49 18.82 -14.30
N TYR A 15 -16.03 19.37 -13.18
CA TYR A 15 -15.51 18.58 -12.06
C TYR A 15 -16.58 17.63 -11.49
N SER A 16 -17.79 18.13 -11.23
CA SER A 16 -18.91 17.30 -10.77
C SER A 16 -19.26 16.19 -11.75
N THR A 17 -19.22 16.48 -13.06
CA THR A 17 -19.50 15.49 -14.10
C THR A 17 -18.41 14.41 -14.14
N LEU A 18 -17.14 14.82 -14.05
CA LEU A 18 -16.01 13.90 -14.02
C LEU A 18 -16.02 13.02 -12.76
N SER A 19 -16.32 13.59 -11.58
CA SER A 19 -16.47 12.82 -10.34
C SER A 19 -17.63 11.83 -10.41
N ALA A 20 -18.75 12.21 -11.03
CA ALA A 20 -19.87 11.30 -11.22
C ALA A 20 -19.54 10.13 -12.17
N ILE A 21 -18.83 10.40 -13.27
CA ILE A 21 -18.36 9.37 -14.20
C ILE A 21 -17.36 8.44 -13.48
N TYR A 22 -16.41 9.01 -12.74
CA TYR A 22 -15.46 8.26 -11.94
C TYR A 22 -16.17 7.36 -10.91
N ASP A 23 -17.19 7.86 -10.21
CA ASP A 23 -17.97 7.07 -9.26
C ASP A 23 -18.72 5.92 -9.91
N VAL A 24 -19.27 6.11 -11.11
CA VAL A 24 -19.96 5.05 -11.87
C VAL A 24 -18.96 3.99 -12.32
N VAL A 25 -17.82 4.40 -12.89
CA VAL A 25 -16.77 3.48 -13.35
C VAL A 25 -16.16 2.73 -12.16
N ARG A 26 -15.87 3.44 -11.05
CA ARG A 26 -15.42 2.83 -9.80
C ARG A 26 -16.45 1.85 -9.25
N LYS A 27 -17.75 2.16 -9.27
CA LYS A 27 -18.77 1.19 -8.81
C LYS A 27 -18.92 -0.02 -9.72
N ALA A 28 -18.76 0.14 -11.02
CA ALA A 28 -18.91 -0.92 -12.02
C ALA A 28 -17.68 -1.85 -12.09
N TYR A 29 -16.48 -1.30 -11.88
CA TYR A 29 -15.22 -2.03 -12.09
C TYR A 29 -14.34 -2.16 -10.84
N ALA A 30 -14.64 -1.47 -9.72
CA ALA A 30 -14.01 -1.84 -8.46
C ALA A 30 -14.41 -3.27 -8.15
N LYS A 31 -13.41 -4.10 -7.84
CA LYS A 31 -13.52 -5.52 -7.50
C LYS A 31 -14.44 -5.67 -6.28
N ARG A 32 -15.75 -5.64 -6.49
CA ARG A 32 -16.73 -6.07 -5.49
C ARG A 32 -16.68 -7.57 -5.52
N ILE A 33 -15.92 -8.15 -4.61
CA ILE A 33 -16.13 -9.54 -4.24
C ILE A 33 -17.55 -9.56 -3.65
N GLN A 34 -18.57 -9.87 -4.46
CA GLN A 34 -19.87 -10.27 -3.96
C GLN A 34 -19.65 -11.64 -3.30
N VAL A 35 -19.16 -11.61 -2.08
CA VAL A 35 -19.17 -12.80 -1.23
C VAL A 35 -20.62 -13.02 -0.88
N ASP A 36 -21.20 -14.10 -1.41
CA ASP A 36 -22.56 -14.54 -1.09
C ASP A 36 -22.76 -14.48 0.43
N ARG A 37 -23.86 -13.86 0.89
CA ARG A 37 -24.16 -13.69 2.32
C ARG A 37 -24.28 -15.04 3.03
N ALA A 38 -24.71 -16.08 2.33
CA ALA A 38 -24.72 -17.45 2.82
C ALA A 38 -23.32 -18.05 2.90
N PHE A 39 -22.43 -17.71 1.96
CA PHE A 39 -21.02 -18.08 2.04
C PHE A 39 -20.35 -17.40 3.22
N GLN A 40 -20.57 -16.09 3.44
CA GLN A 40 -20.07 -15.38 4.62
C GLN A 40 -20.56 -15.97 5.93
N GLN A 41 -21.85 -16.33 6.04
CA GLN A 41 -22.38 -16.98 7.23
C GLN A 41 -21.71 -18.32 7.48
N LYS A 42 -21.59 -19.17 6.45
CA LYS A 42 -20.89 -20.45 6.58
C LYS A 42 -19.41 -20.31 6.89
N THR A 43 -18.74 -19.32 6.31
CA THR A 43 -17.34 -19.01 6.63
C THR A 43 -17.23 -18.52 8.05
N ASN A 44 -18.11 -17.63 8.51
CA ASN A 44 -18.13 -17.16 9.89
C ASN A 44 -18.39 -18.30 10.87
N GLU A 45 -19.34 -19.19 10.59
CA GLU A 45 -19.61 -20.38 11.39
C GLU A 45 -18.40 -21.34 11.40
N LEU A 46 -17.80 -21.60 10.24
CA LEU A 46 -16.64 -22.48 10.13
C LEU A 46 -15.42 -21.91 10.86
N VAL A 47 -15.18 -20.60 10.74
CA VAL A 47 -14.12 -19.87 11.45
C VAL A 47 -14.38 -19.89 12.96
N GLN A 48 -15.61 -19.65 13.41
CA GLN A 48 -15.97 -19.74 14.83
C GLN A 48 -15.81 -21.16 15.41
N GLN A 49 -16.04 -22.20 14.60
CA GLN A 49 -15.91 -23.60 15.01
C GLN A 49 -14.44 -24.07 15.08
N HIS A 50 -13.57 -23.56 14.20
CA HIS A 50 -12.20 -24.07 14.01
C HIS A 50 -11.10 -23.14 14.51
N VAL A 51 -11.43 -21.87 14.76
CA VAL A 51 -10.51 -20.91 15.37
C VAL A 51 -11.02 -20.69 16.79
N GLY A 52 -10.30 -21.25 17.76
CA GLY A 52 -10.57 -20.99 19.18
C GLY A 52 -10.71 -19.48 19.40
N THR A 53 -11.62 -19.10 20.28
CA THR A 53 -12.11 -17.75 20.59
C THR A 53 -11.04 -16.79 21.12
N ASP A 54 -9.88 -16.70 20.49
CA ASP A 54 -9.03 -15.54 20.56
C ASP A 54 -9.60 -14.54 19.56
N TYR A 55 -10.13 -13.47 20.15
CA TYR A 55 -10.60 -12.27 19.48
C TYR A 55 -9.83 -12.00 18.19
N ILE A 56 -10.55 -11.74 17.10
CA ILE A 56 -10.02 -10.95 16.01
C ILE A 56 -9.71 -9.58 16.64
N GLN A 57 -8.49 -9.44 17.16
CA GLN A 57 -7.98 -8.15 17.60
C GLN A 57 -8.11 -7.27 16.36
N PRO A 58 -8.86 -6.15 16.42
CA PRO A 58 -8.66 -5.09 15.46
C PRO A 58 -7.16 -4.81 15.52
N VAL A 59 -6.44 -5.01 14.42
CA VAL A 59 -5.03 -4.60 14.32
C VAL A 59 -5.06 -3.07 14.28
N SER A 60 -5.26 -2.46 15.45
CA SER A 60 -5.29 -1.02 15.67
C SER A 60 -3.96 -0.48 16.16
N GLU A 61 -2.93 -1.34 16.28
CA GLU A 61 -1.58 -0.85 16.47
C GLU A 61 -1.03 -0.44 15.11
N VAL A 62 -1.15 0.86 14.84
CA VAL A 62 -0.40 1.54 13.78
C VAL A 62 1.07 1.48 14.18
N PHE A 63 1.76 0.46 13.71
CA PHE A 63 3.19 0.35 13.85
C PHE A 63 3.88 1.09 12.71
N GLU A 64 4.89 1.88 13.01
CA GLU A 64 5.83 2.32 11.98
C GLU A 64 6.43 1.05 11.34
N ILE A 65 6.20 0.84 10.04
CA ILE A 65 6.89 -0.20 9.30
C ILE A 65 8.35 0.22 9.18
N ASN A 66 9.16 -0.23 10.12
CA ASN A 66 10.62 -0.23 10.10
C ASN A 66 11.11 -1.69 10.20
N GLN A 67 12.39 -1.92 9.90
CA GLN A 67 12.98 -3.27 9.88
C GLN A 67 12.80 -3.99 11.23
N ASP A 68 12.99 -3.29 12.34
CA ASP A 68 12.91 -3.85 13.69
C ASP A 68 11.48 -4.25 14.07
N THR A 69 10.50 -3.46 13.65
CA THR A 69 9.08 -3.67 13.96
C THR A 69 8.47 -4.73 13.05
N ALA A 70 8.90 -4.81 11.79
CA ALA A 70 8.55 -5.91 10.92
C ALA A 70 9.12 -7.25 11.43
N ALA A 71 10.38 -7.25 11.91
CA ALA A 71 10.98 -8.42 12.55
C ALA A 71 10.28 -8.79 13.87
N TYR A 72 9.85 -7.80 14.65
CA TYR A 72 9.04 -8.00 15.85
C TYR A 72 7.69 -8.66 15.54
N ILE A 73 6.98 -8.19 14.51
CA ILE A 73 5.71 -8.79 14.06
C ILE A 73 5.94 -10.23 13.60
N ALA A 74 7.04 -10.51 12.90
CA ALA A 74 7.41 -11.86 12.47
C ALA A 74 7.74 -12.81 13.65
N SER A 75 8.30 -12.28 14.74
CA SER A 75 8.72 -13.07 15.92
C SER A 75 7.61 -13.32 16.96
N LYS A 76 6.45 -12.63 16.89
CA LYS A 76 5.33 -12.86 17.82
C LYS A 76 4.77 -14.30 17.75
N LYS A 77 4.18 -14.78 18.84
CA LYS A 77 3.56 -16.12 18.99
C LYS A 77 2.20 -16.31 18.27
N ASN A 78 1.84 -15.43 17.33
CA ASN A 78 0.64 -15.62 16.52
C ASN A 78 0.86 -16.75 15.51
N GLY A 79 -0.21 -17.39 15.03
CA GLY A 79 -0.12 -18.40 13.97
C GLY A 79 0.61 -17.85 12.74
N ASP A 80 1.54 -18.62 12.16
CA ASP A 80 2.50 -18.06 11.21
C ASP A 80 1.85 -17.38 9.99
N GLY A 81 0.69 -17.87 9.53
CA GLY A 81 -0.04 -17.27 8.41
C GLY A 81 -0.65 -15.89 8.72
N SER A 82 -1.04 -15.62 9.97
CA SER A 82 -1.59 -14.30 10.33
C SER A 82 -0.50 -13.22 10.35
N LYS A 83 0.77 -13.60 10.53
CA LYS A 83 1.90 -12.67 10.44
C LYS A 83 2.09 -12.11 9.04
N VAL A 84 1.95 -12.95 8.00
CA VAL A 84 2.02 -12.54 6.60
C VAL A 84 0.93 -11.49 6.32
N ILE A 85 -0.31 -11.81 6.64
CA ILE A 85 -1.47 -10.93 6.42
C ILE A 85 -1.30 -9.61 7.19
N ASN A 86 -0.85 -9.67 8.45
CA ASN A 86 -0.65 -8.47 9.25
C ASN A 86 0.44 -7.56 8.66
N LEU A 87 1.55 -8.13 8.22
CA LEU A 87 2.65 -7.36 7.64
C LEU A 87 2.23 -6.69 6.32
N VAL A 88 1.48 -7.38 5.46
CA VAL A 88 0.92 -6.79 4.22
C VAL A 88 0.01 -5.62 4.55
N LYS A 89 -0.93 -5.79 5.48
CA LYS A 89 -1.85 -4.71 5.90
C LYS A 89 -1.11 -3.50 6.45
N SER A 90 -0.04 -3.71 7.21
CA SER A 90 0.76 -2.60 7.72
C SER A 90 1.52 -1.88 6.60
N ILE A 91 1.98 -2.58 5.55
CA ILE A 91 2.56 -1.96 4.36
C ILE A 91 1.51 -1.16 3.58
N GLU A 92 0.33 -1.74 3.33
CA GLU A 92 -0.79 -1.06 2.66
C GLU A 92 -1.18 0.22 3.40
N LYS A 93 -1.36 0.12 4.72
CA LYS A 93 -1.67 1.28 5.55
C LYS A 93 -0.63 2.37 5.45
N LYS A 94 0.66 2.02 5.47
CA LYS A 94 1.75 3.00 5.32
C LYS A 94 1.70 3.67 3.95
N ALA A 95 1.38 2.93 2.89
CA ALA A 95 1.22 3.50 1.54
C ALA A 95 -0.03 4.39 1.42
N GLU A 96 -1.09 4.11 2.16
CA GLU A 96 -2.27 4.98 2.26
C GLU A 96 -1.95 6.28 3.01
N ASP A 97 -1.28 6.18 4.16
CA ASP A 97 -0.92 7.31 5.01
C ASP A 97 0.15 8.22 4.35
N GLU A 98 1.12 7.64 3.64
CA GLU A 98 2.19 8.32 2.88
C GLU A 98 1.96 8.20 1.35
N SER A 99 0.73 8.47 0.90
CA SER A 99 0.30 8.31 -0.52
C SER A 99 0.99 9.24 -1.53
N ASP A 100 1.77 10.21 -1.06
CA ASP A 100 2.61 11.09 -1.86
C ASP A 100 3.96 10.46 -2.25
N ASP A 101 4.33 9.30 -1.69
CA ASP A 101 5.52 8.54 -2.05
C ASP A 101 5.18 7.40 -3.04
N PRO A 102 5.50 7.55 -4.35
CA PRO A 102 5.20 6.53 -5.35
C PRO A 102 5.87 5.18 -5.06
N TYR A 103 6.99 5.18 -4.32
CA TYR A 103 7.68 3.95 -3.96
C TYR A 103 6.84 3.09 -3.00
N LEU A 104 6.14 3.71 -2.06
CA LEU A 104 5.32 3.01 -1.07
C LEU A 104 4.08 2.39 -1.73
N ILE A 105 3.49 3.07 -2.71
CA ILE A 105 2.40 2.52 -3.52
C ILE A 105 2.87 1.24 -4.23
N ALA A 106 3.99 1.31 -4.94
CA ALA A 106 4.55 0.14 -5.62
C ALA A 106 4.97 -0.98 -4.64
N MET A 107 5.41 -0.62 -3.43
CA MET A 107 5.72 -1.58 -2.37
C MET A 107 4.47 -2.31 -1.87
N ALA A 108 3.35 -1.60 -1.70
CA ALA A 108 2.07 -2.21 -1.34
C ALA A 108 1.56 -3.18 -2.41
N GLU A 109 1.67 -2.83 -3.70
CA GLU A 109 1.33 -3.72 -4.81
C GLU A 109 2.16 -5.02 -4.78
N ARG A 110 3.47 -4.92 -4.53
CA ARG A 110 4.34 -6.10 -4.39
C ARG A 110 3.99 -6.94 -3.16
N ALA A 111 3.66 -6.30 -2.04
CA ALA A 111 3.22 -7.00 -0.83
C ALA A 111 1.92 -7.77 -1.08
N GLN A 112 0.98 -7.19 -1.84
CA GLN A 112 -0.26 -7.85 -2.23
C GLN A 112 -0.02 -9.07 -3.11
N ALA A 113 0.92 -9.00 -4.06
CA ALA A 113 1.31 -10.15 -4.88
C ALA A 113 1.90 -11.31 -4.05
N VAL A 114 2.65 -10.99 -2.98
CA VAL A 114 3.14 -11.99 -2.03
C VAL A 114 1.99 -12.62 -1.25
N GLN A 115 1.00 -11.82 -0.82
CA GLN A 115 -0.19 -12.32 -0.15
C GLN A 115 -0.98 -13.28 -1.05
N GLU A 116 -1.23 -12.91 -2.31
CA GLU A 116 -1.95 -13.74 -3.27
C GLU A 116 -1.25 -15.09 -3.49
N SER A 117 0.07 -15.06 -3.70
CA SER A 117 0.87 -16.29 -3.84
C SER A 117 0.82 -17.19 -2.59
N PHE A 118 0.77 -16.59 -1.40
CA PHE A 118 0.65 -17.30 -0.13
C PHE A 118 -0.75 -17.91 0.07
N GLU A 119 -1.81 -17.15 -0.25
CA GLU A 119 -3.21 -17.62 -0.19
C GLU A 119 -3.47 -18.76 -1.16
N ASP A 120 -2.87 -18.71 -2.36
CA ASP A 120 -2.90 -19.77 -3.37
C ASP A 120 -2.00 -20.97 -3.01
N ARG A 121 -1.34 -20.95 -1.84
CA ARG A 121 -0.42 -21.98 -1.34
C ARG A 121 0.76 -22.25 -2.28
N GLN A 122 1.12 -21.27 -3.11
CA GLN A 122 2.28 -21.36 -4.00
C GLN A 122 3.59 -21.09 -3.25
N THR A 123 3.53 -20.34 -2.15
CA THR A 123 4.67 -20.03 -1.28
C THR A 123 4.39 -20.48 0.15
N SER A 124 5.45 -20.89 0.84
CA SER A 124 5.38 -21.18 2.27
C SER A 124 5.32 -19.89 3.09
N THR A 125 4.87 -20.00 4.33
CA THR A 125 4.82 -18.86 5.26
C THR A 125 6.19 -18.22 5.48
N ALA A 126 7.25 -19.04 5.57
CA ALA A 126 8.62 -18.55 5.76
C ALA A 126 9.10 -17.76 4.54
N GLU A 127 8.81 -18.23 3.33
CA GLU A 127 9.16 -17.55 2.08
C GLU A 127 8.39 -16.24 1.92
N ALA A 128 7.09 -16.24 2.22
CA ALA A 128 6.26 -15.04 2.18
C ALA A 128 6.75 -13.98 3.18
N LEU A 129 7.05 -14.38 4.43
CA LEU A 129 7.61 -13.46 5.42
C LEU A 129 8.97 -12.92 5.00
N ALA A 130 9.86 -13.76 4.47
CA ALA A 130 11.17 -13.33 3.99
C ALA A 130 11.04 -12.32 2.83
N ALA A 131 10.12 -12.55 1.90
CA ALA A 131 9.86 -11.63 0.79
C ALA A 131 9.35 -10.27 1.28
N LEU A 132 8.40 -10.25 2.22
CA LEU A 132 7.87 -9.01 2.80
C LEU A 132 8.92 -8.25 3.61
N LEU A 133 9.72 -8.95 4.43
CA LEU A 133 10.81 -8.32 5.19
C LEU A 133 11.85 -7.70 4.25
N LYS A 134 12.17 -8.36 3.13
CA LYS A 134 13.07 -7.82 2.12
C LYS A 134 12.55 -6.53 1.49
N GLU A 135 11.24 -6.43 1.26
CA GLU A 135 10.64 -5.18 0.77
C GLU A 135 10.73 -4.05 1.80
N VAL A 136 10.54 -4.36 3.08
CA VAL A 136 10.73 -3.39 4.18
C VAL A 136 12.19 -2.93 4.26
N GLU A 137 13.16 -3.84 4.18
CA GLU A 137 14.59 -3.50 4.19
C GLU A 137 14.98 -2.58 3.03
N LYS A 138 14.49 -2.84 1.83
CA LYS A 138 14.73 -1.97 0.67
C LYS A 138 14.18 -0.57 0.91
N ASN A 139 12.99 -0.45 1.49
CA ASN A 139 12.40 0.84 1.82
C ASN A 139 13.23 1.60 2.87
N GLU A 140 13.73 0.92 3.90
CA GLU A 140 14.58 1.54 4.93
C GLU A 140 15.92 2.02 4.37
N ALA A 141 16.56 1.22 3.51
CA ALA A 141 17.77 1.63 2.81
C ALA A 141 17.52 2.88 1.94
N ARG A 142 16.40 2.89 1.21
CA ARG A 142 15.95 4.03 0.41
C ARG A 142 15.72 5.28 1.27
N LYS A 143 15.01 5.16 2.41
CA LYS A 143 14.77 6.29 3.32
C LYS A 143 16.08 6.91 3.84
N LYS A 144 17.11 6.09 4.12
CA LYS A 144 18.43 6.58 4.52
C LYS A 144 19.11 7.38 3.39
N GLU A 145 19.05 6.90 2.15
CA GLU A 145 19.61 7.61 0.99
C GLU A 145 18.86 8.92 0.72
N GLN A 146 17.52 8.88 0.79
CA GLN A 146 16.65 10.05 0.66
C GLN A 146 16.95 11.12 1.72
N ALA A 147 17.08 10.72 2.99
CA ALA A 147 17.41 11.62 4.09
C ALA A 147 18.79 12.27 3.90
N GLY A 148 19.78 11.52 3.40
CA GLY A 148 21.10 12.06 3.06
C GLY A 148 21.08 13.10 1.94
N LYS A 149 20.10 13.02 1.03
CA LYS A 149 19.92 13.97 -0.10
C LYS A 149 18.97 15.12 0.21
N GLY A 150 18.10 14.99 1.22
CA GLY A 150 17.10 16.00 1.59
C GLY A 150 15.96 16.15 0.57
N PHE A 151 15.65 15.08 -0.17
CA PHE A 151 14.58 15.03 -1.17
C PHE A 151 13.26 14.51 -0.56
N ASP A 152 12.13 15.01 -1.03
CA ASP A 152 10.83 14.40 -0.76
C ASP A 152 10.63 13.11 -1.58
N GLY A 153 9.56 12.36 -1.31
CA GLY A 153 9.36 11.03 -1.91
C GLY A 153 9.33 11.06 -3.44
N LEU A 154 8.60 12.02 -4.01
CA LEU A 154 8.50 12.19 -5.46
C LEU A 154 9.82 12.67 -6.10
N THR A 155 10.49 13.65 -5.50
CA THR A 155 11.78 14.16 -5.99
C THR A 155 12.84 13.07 -5.98
N TYR A 156 12.86 12.25 -4.93
CA TYR A 156 13.77 11.13 -4.82
C TYR A 156 13.46 10.03 -5.85
N PHE A 157 12.18 9.75 -6.08
CA PHE A 157 11.76 8.81 -7.13
C PHE A 157 12.28 9.26 -8.50
N VAL A 158 12.06 10.52 -8.88
CA VAL A 158 12.55 11.07 -10.14
C VAL A 158 14.08 11.03 -10.22
N TYR A 159 14.77 11.42 -9.14
CA TYR A 159 16.23 11.32 -9.05
C TYR A 159 16.71 9.90 -9.37
N ARG A 160 16.09 8.89 -8.75
CA ARG A 160 16.50 7.51 -8.96
C ARG A 160 16.23 7.03 -10.38
N THR A 161 15.06 7.37 -10.94
CA THR A 161 14.75 7.06 -12.34
C THR A 161 15.74 7.69 -13.32
N LEU A 162 16.21 8.92 -13.05
CA LEU A 162 17.22 9.59 -13.89
C LEU A 162 18.59 8.91 -13.81
N ILE A 163 19.01 8.48 -12.62
CA ILE A 163 20.26 7.71 -12.42
C ILE A 163 20.16 6.35 -13.14
N ASP A 164 19.04 5.64 -12.97
CA ASP A 164 18.82 4.33 -13.59
C ASP A 164 18.74 4.42 -15.13
N SER A 165 18.40 5.59 -15.67
CA SER A 165 18.36 5.86 -17.12
C SER A 165 19.69 6.38 -17.69
N GLU A 166 20.76 6.40 -16.90
CA GLU A 166 22.08 6.95 -17.26
C GLU A 166 22.05 8.42 -17.71
N ILE A 167 21.06 9.19 -17.26
CA ILE A 167 20.91 10.60 -17.62
C ILE A 167 21.82 11.45 -16.72
N GLY A 168 22.77 12.16 -17.33
CA GLY A 168 23.64 13.12 -16.63
C GLY A 168 22.85 14.25 -15.94
N ASN A 169 23.45 14.89 -14.94
CA ASN A 169 22.86 15.99 -14.14
C ASN A 169 21.56 15.65 -13.38
N ALA A 170 21.31 14.37 -13.08
CA ALA A 170 20.13 13.91 -12.34
C ALA A 170 19.85 14.72 -11.07
N GLU A 171 20.89 15.04 -10.29
CA GLU A 171 20.74 15.79 -9.03
C GLU A 171 20.30 17.25 -9.26
N GLU A 172 20.77 17.90 -10.33
CA GLU A 172 20.41 19.28 -10.66
C GLU A 172 18.98 19.37 -11.20
N VAL A 173 18.55 18.38 -11.98
CA VAL A 173 17.18 18.29 -12.52
C VAL A 173 16.19 18.01 -11.39
N SER A 174 16.49 17.08 -10.48
CA SER A 174 15.62 16.76 -9.36
C SER A 174 15.44 17.94 -8.39
N ARG A 175 16.48 18.74 -8.14
CA ARG A 175 16.37 19.94 -7.29
C ARG A 175 15.44 21.02 -7.87
N LYS A 176 15.21 21.04 -9.19
CA LYS A 176 14.29 22.00 -9.86
C LYS A 176 12.82 21.62 -9.74
N ILE A 177 12.50 20.42 -9.25
CA ILE A 177 11.12 19.94 -9.05
C ILE A 177 10.53 20.47 -7.73
N LYS A 178 11.39 20.90 -6.80
CA LYS A 178 11.01 21.44 -5.49
C LYS A 178 10.42 22.85 -5.58
#